data_AF-A0A4R2MRA5-F1
#
_entry.id   AF-A0A4R2MRA5-F1
#
_cell.length_a   1.000
_cell.length_b   1.000
_cell.length_c   1.000
_cell.angle_alpha   90.00
_cell.angle_beta   90.00
_cell.angle_gamma   90.00
#
_symmetry.space_group_name_H-M   'P 1'
#
loop_
_entity.id
_entity.type
_entity.pdbx_description
1 polymer ?
#
loop_
_entity_poly.entity_id
_entity_poly.type
_entity_poly.pdbx_seq_one_letter_code
_entity_poly.pdbx_strand_id
1 'polypeptide(L)'
;MAKDSVVDALRALATGNKSRSETARLRDIVDEVEAALAAGVSRVAILETLNAQGFTMTLKSFESALYRIRKKRAQPEPEPEPEPEPEPENIINALHVKEKKTETAEENKTVFRCLPIPDGISPVKKIPNVPDHVYLPGELEHPAIKGLMLSLDQRFTSIHLEYINESNGEVLIESDKQKRFRFRWKTPIPMTISSTDSSFTEMDMSIFKKH
;
A
#
# COMPACT_ATOMS: atom_id res chain seq x y z
N MET A 1 17.79 -21.85 42.69
CA MET A 1 16.42 -21.59 43.17
C MET A 1 15.72 -20.43 42.46
N ALA A 2 16.38 -19.35 42.02
CA ALA A 2 15.70 -18.25 41.31
C ALA A 2 15.51 -18.45 39.79
N LYS A 3 16.39 -19.21 39.12
CA LYS A 3 16.31 -19.42 37.65
C LYS A 3 15.09 -20.23 37.24
N ASP A 4 14.71 -21.24 38.01
CA ASP A 4 13.56 -22.11 37.70
C ASP A 4 12.24 -21.33 37.78
N SER A 5 12.12 -20.41 38.75
CA SER A 5 10.97 -19.50 38.88
C SER A 5 10.82 -18.53 37.70
N VAL A 6 11.92 -18.00 37.17
CA VAL A 6 11.89 -17.13 35.99
C VAL A 6 11.51 -17.92 34.74
N VAL A 7 12.06 -19.13 34.57
CA VAL A 7 11.71 -20.00 33.43
C VAL A 7 10.24 -20.39 33.47
N ASP A 8 9.69 -20.72 34.63
CA ASP A 8 8.27 -21.05 34.78
C ASP A 8 7.36 -19.83 34.57
N ALA A 9 7.76 -18.64 35.02
CA ALA A 9 7.04 -17.40 34.73
C ALA A 9 7.05 -17.07 33.23
N LEU A 10 8.18 -17.28 32.54
CA LEU A 10 8.29 -17.09 31.09
C LEU A 10 7.45 -18.13 30.31
N ARG A 11 7.40 -19.39 30.78
CA ARG A 11 6.51 -20.42 30.21
C ARG A 11 5.05 -20.06 30.39
N ALA A 12 4.64 -19.61 31.58
CA ALA A 12 3.28 -19.15 31.85
C ALA A 12 2.89 -17.94 30.98
N LEU A 13 3.81 -17.00 30.74
CA LEU A 13 3.62 -15.87 29.84
C LEU A 13 3.51 -16.30 28.37
N ALA A 14 4.26 -17.33 27.96
CA ALA A 14 4.21 -17.89 26.61
C ALA A 14 2.90 -18.66 26.34
N THR A 15 2.30 -19.27 27.36
CA THR A 15 0.97 -19.92 27.28
C THR A 15 -0.20 -18.95 27.54
N GLY A 16 0.07 -17.78 28.13
CA GLY A 16 -0.96 -16.81 28.47
C GLY A 16 -1.53 -16.11 27.24
N ASN A 17 -2.83 -16.27 26.99
CA ASN A 17 -3.51 -15.61 25.87
C ASN A 17 -3.47 -14.07 25.92
N LYS A 18 -3.21 -13.47 27.09
CA LYS A 18 -3.15 -12.01 27.26
C LYS A 18 -1.90 -11.36 26.65
N SER A 19 -0.81 -12.11 26.47
CA SER A 19 0.44 -11.57 25.89
C SER A 19 0.44 -11.56 24.36
N ARG A 20 -0.41 -12.39 23.72
CA ARG A 20 -0.57 -12.42 22.25
C ARG A 20 -1.62 -11.41 21.78
N SER A 21 -1.34 -10.75 20.66
CA SER A 21 -2.31 -9.84 20.01
C SER A 21 -3.61 -10.57 19.67
N GLU A 22 -4.75 -9.88 19.72
CA GLU A 22 -6.05 -10.50 19.40
C GLU A 22 -6.08 -11.08 17.98
N THR A 23 -5.44 -10.41 17.01
CA THR A 23 -5.34 -10.94 15.63
C THR A 23 -4.50 -12.22 15.55
N ALA A 24 -3.48 -12.39 16.41
CA ALA A 24 -2.71 -13.63 16.45
C ALA A 24 -3.57 -14.77 16.98
N ARG A 25 -4.28 -14.55 18.10
CA ARG A 25 -5.22 -15.55 18.65
C ARG A 25 -6.32 -15.90 17.66
N LEU A 26 -6.85 -14.91 16.93
CA LEU A 26 -7.86 -15.14 15.90
C LEU A 26 -7.31 -15.97 14.73
N ARG A 27 -6.03 -15.81 14.38
CA ARG A 27 -5.39 -16.61 13.33
C ARG A 27 -5.31 -18.09 13.71
N ASP A 28 -5.09 -18.39 14.98
CA ASP A 28 -4.94 -19.77 15.47
C ASP A 28 -6.27 -20.56 15.39
N ILE A 29 -7.42 -19.87 15.44
CA ILE A 29 -8.77 -20.46 15.41
C ILE A 29 -9.56 -20.13 14.14
N VAL A 30 -8.89 -19.59 13.11
CA VAL A 30 -9.60 -19.04 11.95
C VAL A 30 -10.27 -20.15 11.14
N ASP A 31 -9.74 -21.38 11.15
CA ASP A 31 -10.34 -22.51 10.42
C ASP A 31 -11.68 -22.92 11.04
N GLU A 32 -11.78 -22.94 12.36
CA GLU A 32 -13.02 -23.18 13.09
C GLU A 32 -14.03 -22.06 12.87
N VAL A 33 -13.56 -20.80 12.82
CA VAL A 33 -14.41 -19.65 12.51
C VAL A 33 -14.98 -19.74 11.09
N GLU A 34 -14.17 -20.10 10.10
CA GLU A 34 -14.63 -20.28 8.71
C GLU A 34 -15.58 -21.48 8.58
N ALA A 35 -15.34 -22.58 9.31
CA ALA A 35 -16.26 -23.72 9.36
C ALA A 35 -17.63 -23.34 9.94
N ALA A 36 -17.65 -22.55 11.03
CA ALA A 36 -18.89 -22.03 11.60
C ALA A 36 -19.64 -21.11 10.64
N LEU A 37 -18.92 -20.25 9.91
CA LEU A 37 -19.51 -19.40 8.86
C LEU A 37 -20.08 -20.23 7.71
N ALA A 38 -19.39 -21.29 7.28
CA ALA A 38 -19.86 -22.21 6.24
C ALA A 38 -21.10 -22.99 6.67
N ALA A 39 -21.23 -23.31 7.96
CA ALA A 39 -22.44 -23.88 8.56
C ALA A 39 -23.61 -22.89 8.69
N GLY A 40 -23.41 -21.62 8.32
CA GLY A 40 -24.45 -20.58 8.31
C GLY A 40 -24.57 -19.79 9.61
N VAL A 41 -23.64 -19.94 10.56
CA VAL A 41 -23.63 -19.12 11.78
C VAL A 41 -23.36 -17.66 11.42
N SER A 42 -24.12 -16.74 12.03
CA SER A 42 -23.94 -15.32 11.75
C SER A 42 -22.61 -14.80 12.32
N ARG A 43 -22.00 -13.83 11.62
CA ARG A 43 -20.76 -13.16 12.05
C ARG A 43 -20.91 -12.49 13.42
N VAL A 44 -22.12 -12.00 13.73
CA VAL A 44 -22.43 -11.38 15.02
C VAL A 44 -22.41 -12.41 16.15
N ALA A 45 -23.04 -13.57 15.95
CA ALA A 45 -23.05 -14.64 16.95
C ALA A 45 -21.62 -15.17 17.23
N ILE A 46 -20.80 -15.35 16.18
CA ILE A 46 -19.39 -15.72 16.35
C ILE A 46 -18.65 -14.66 17.15
N LEU A 47 -18.85 -13.38 16.83
CA LEU A 47 -18.20 -12.28 17.56
C LEU A 47 -18.59 -12.26 19.04
N GLU A 48 -19.87 -12.48 19.37
CA GLU A 48 -20.33 -12.55 20.76
C GLU A 48 -19.64 -13.68 21.53
N THR A 49 -19.52 -14.86 20.91
CA THR A 49 -18.79 -15.99 21.52
C THR A 49 -17.30 -15.69 21.72
N LEU A 50 -16.66 -15.02 20.75
CA LEU A 50 -15.27 -14.58 20.88
C LEU A 50 -15.14 -13.55 22.01
N ASN A 51 -16.05 -12.58 22.09
CA ASN A 51 -16.01 -11.57 23.14
C ASN A 51 -16.18 -12.18 24.54
N ALA A 52 -17.03 -13.20 24.67
CA ALA A 52 -17.17 -13.98 25.90
C ALA A 52 -15.87 -14.72 26.29
N GLN A 53 -15.03 -15.08 25.31
CA GLN A 53 -13.72 -15.68 25.50
C GLN A 53 -12.58 -14.66 25.65
N GLY A 54 -12.91 -13.38 25.84
CA GLY A 54 -11.94 -12.32 26.12
C GLY A 54 -11.33 -11.66 24.89
N PHE A 55 -11.98 -11.78 23.72
CA PHE A 55 -11.77 -10.81 22.64
C PHE A 55 -12.53 -9.50 22.95
N THR A 56 -12.01 -8.38 22.47
CA THR A 56 -12.58 -7.04 22.74
C THR A 56 -12.89 -6.26 21.47
N MET A 57 -12.82 -6.92 20.32
CA MET A 57 -12.92 -6.26 19.03
C MET A 57 -14.37 -6.00 18.59
N THR A 58 -14.55 -4.98 17.75
CA THR A 58 -15.84 -4.68 17.12
C THR A 58 -16.08 -5.56 15.89
N LEU A 59 -17.32 -5.67 15.43
CA LEU A 59 -17.69 -6.43 14.23
C LEU A 59 -16.86 -6.02 13.00
N LYS A 60 -16.69 -4.71 12.79
CA LYS A 60 -15.89 -4.17 11.70
C LYS A 60 -14.40 -4.56 11.81
N SER A 61 -13.87 -4.60 13.03
CA SER A 61 -12.49 -5.03 13.28
C SER A 61 -12.33 -6.54 13.04
N PHE A 62 -13.33 -7.34 13.42
CA PHE A 62 -13.37 -8.77 13.16
C PHE A 62 -13.39 -9.09 11.66
N GLU A 63 -14.26 -8.44 10.88
CA GLU A 63 -14.30 -8.61 9.42
C GLU A 63 -12.99 -8.22 8.74
N SER A 64 -12.42 -7.08 9.15
CA SER A 64 -11.11 -6.62 8.64
C SER A 64 -9.98 -7.58 9.01
N ALA A 65 -10.01 -8.17 10.20
CA ALA A 65 -9.04 -9.16 10.63
C ALA A 65 -9.14 -10.45 9.82
N LEU A 66 -10.36 -10.98 9.59
CA LEU A 66 -10.59 -12.14 8.72
C LEU A 66 -10.10 -11.88 7.30
N TYR A 67 -10.44 -10.72 6.73
CA TYR A 67 -9.95 -10.33 5.39
C TYR A 67 -8.42 -10.38 5.31
N ARG A 68 -7.72 -9.80 6.30
CA ARG A 68 -6.25 -9.79 6.35
C ARG A 68 -5.67 -11.19 6.49
N ILE A 69 -6.30 -12.07 7.28
CA ILE A 69 -5.85 -13.45 7.46
C ILE A 69 -6.02 -14.24 6.15
N ARG A 70 -7.20 -14.15 5.51
CA ARG A 70 -7.47 -14.78 4.21
C ARG A 70 -6.48 -14.32 3.14
N LYS A 71 -6.26 -13.01 3.03
CA LYS A 71 -5.31 -12.44 2.06
C LYS A 71 -3.89 -12.95 2.28
N LYS A 72 -3.46 -13.13 3.54
CA LYS A 72 -2.15 -13.69 3.84
C LYS A 72 -2.04 -15.18 3.50
N ARG A 73 -3.12 -15.95 3.68
CA ARG A 73 -3.18 -17.38 3.33
C ARG A 73 -3.29 -17.64 1.82
N ALA A 74 -3.88 -16.71 1.09
CA ALA A 74 -4.02 -16.79 -0.37
C ALA A 74 -2.75 -16.37 -1.13
N GLN A 75 -1.77 -15.78 -0.45
CA GLN A 75 -0.46 -15.61 -1.05
C GLN A 75 0.29 -16.94 -0.96
N PRO A 76 0.75 -17.51 -2.08
CA PRO A 76 1.63 -18.68 -2.02
C PRO A 76 2.86 -18.31 -1.19
N GLU A 77 3.21 -19.19 -0.25
CA GLU A 77 4.56 -19.24 0.30
C GLU A 77 5.52 -19.33 -0.91
N PRO A 78 6.63 -18.57 -0.98
CA PRO A 78 7.54 -18.68 -2.10
C PRO A 78 8.06 -20.13 -2.16
N GLU A 79 7.54 -20.92 -3.11
CA GLU A 79 8.14 -22.20 -3.47
C GLU A 79 9.60 -21.93 -3.90
N PRO A 80 10.56 -22.77 -3.49
CA PRO A 80 11.90 -22.71 -4.06
C PRO A 80 11.79 -22.92 -5.57
N GLU A 81 12.28 -21.96 -6.36
CA GLU A 81 12.17 -21.97 -7.83
C GLU A 81 12.66 -23.31 -8.43
N PRO A 82 11.88 -23.94 -9.33
CA PRO A 82 12.35 -25.05 -10.14
C PRO A 82 13.39 -24.58 -11.17
N GLU A 83 14.46 -25.37 -11.33
CA GLU A 83 15.53 -25.14 -12.30
C GLU A 83 14.97 -24.98 -13.73
N PRO A 84 15.41 -23.96 -14.50
CA PRO A 84 14.87 -23.72 -15.83
C PRO A 84 15.41 -24.71 -16.87
N GLU A 85 14.52 -25.53 -17.45
CA GLU A 85 14.75 -26.17 -18.76
C GLU A 85 14.63 -25.14 -19.90
N PRO A 86 15.36 -25.33 -21.02
CA PRO A 86 15.60 -24.29 -22.00
C PRO A 86 14.52 -24.25 -23.10
N GLU A 87 14.37 -23.05 -23.70
CA GLU A 87 14.13 -22.74 -25.14
C GLU A 87 13.13 -21.57 -25.34
N PRO A 88 13.11 -20.87 -26.50
CA PRO A 88 14.14 -20.71 -27.51
C PRO A 88 14.44 -19.23 -27.84
N GLU A 89 15.62 -19.02 -28.42
CA GLU A 89 16.10 -17.78 -29.01
C GLU A 89 15.23 -17.36 -30.21
N ASN A 90 14.97 -16.05 -30.39
CA ASN A 90 15.63 -15.28 -31.46
C ASN A 90 15.06 -13.87 -31.72
N ILE A 91 16.01 -12.91 -31.69
CA ILE A 91 16.38 -11.90 -32.72
C ILE A 91 15.26 -10.90 -33.11
N ILE A 92 15.47 -9.59 -32.98
CA ILE A 92 16.26 -8.70 -33.86
C ILE A 92 16.67 -7.47 -33.01
N ASN A 93 17.94 -7.26 -32.66
CA ASN A 93 19.00 -6.49 -33.38
C ASN A 93 18.49 -5.16 -33.98
N ALA A 94 19.18 -4.04 -34.03
CA ALA A 94 20.43 -3.48 -33.57
C ALA A 94 20.39 -2.01 -34.10
N LEU A 95 21.37 -1.19 -33.70
CA LEU A 95 21.65 0.19 -34.17
C LEU A 95 20.89 1.27 -33.34
N HIS A 96 21.51 2.24 -32.67
CA HIS A 96 22.75 2.97 -32.96
C HIS A 96 23.45 3.44 -31.67
N VAL A 97 24.79 3.51 -31.75
CA VAL A 97 25.72 3.93 -30.70
C VAL A 97 25.82 5.46 -30.62
N LYS A 98 25.88 5.94 -29.36
CA LYS A 98 26.53 7.13 -28.77
C LYS A 98 26.68 8.41 -29.62
N GLU A 99 26.37 9.55 -29.01
CA GLU A 99 27.42 10.45 -28.50
C GLU A 99 26.92 11.48 -27.49
N LYS A 100 27.86 11.89 -26.63
CA LYS A 100 27.74 12.75 -25.46
C LYS A 100 27.39 14.19 -25.82
N LYS A 101 26.67 14.90 -24.94
CA LYS A 101 27.12 16.24 -24.53
C LYS A 101 26.63 16.64 -23.14
N THR A 102 27.59 17.16 -22.41
CA THR A 102 27.57 17.88 -21.13
C THR A 102 26.76 19.17 -21.19
N GLU A 103 26.37 19.66 -20.00
CA GLU A 103 25.82 21.00 -19.70
C GLU A 103 24.37 21.19 -20.20
N THR A 104 23.40 21.60 -19.40
CA THR A 104 23.39 22.57 -18.28
C THR A 104 22.14 22.30 -17.45
N ALA A 105 22.15 22.66 -16.17
CA ALA A 105 20.97 22.63 -15.31
C ALA A 105 19.91 23.61 -15.85
N GLU A 106 18.89 23.08 -16.52
CA GLU A 106 17.63 23.78 -16.74
C GLU A 106 16.52 22.92 -16.16
N GLU A 107 15.82 23.51 -15.20
CA GLU A 107 14.68 22.96 -14.51
C GLU A 107 13.59 22.63 -15.53
N ASN A 108 13.57 21.39 -16.03
CA ASN A 108 12.42 20.84 -16.75
C ASN A 108 11.25 20.76 -15.76
N LYS A 109 10.55 21.89 -15.59
CA LYS A 109 9.31 21.98 -14.81
C LYS A 109 8.28 21.11 -15.51
N THR A 110 8.18 19.84 -15.09
CA THR A 110 7.15 18.93 -15.58
C THR A 110 5.80 19.50 -15.17
N VAL A 111 5.08 20.06 -16.14
CA VAL A 111 3.72 20.55 -15.95
C VAL A 111 2.77 19.40 -16.28
N PHE A 112 1.82 19.14 -15.39
CA PHE A 112 0.78 18.14 -15.61
C PHE A 112 -0.57 18.82 -15.66
N ARG A 113 -1.44 18.38 -16.59
CA ARG A 113 -2.80 18.88 -16.72
C ARG A 113 -3.82 17.77 -16.46
N CYS A 114 -4.77 18.01 -15.55
CA CYS A 114 -5.89 17.09 -15.30
C CYS A 114 -6.94 17.14 -16.41
N LEU A 115 -7.53 15.98 -16.71
CA LEU A 115 -8.67 15.85 -17.61
C LEU A 115 -10.00 16.29 -16.95
N PRO A 116 -11.01 16.68 -17.75
CA PRO A 116 -12.35 16.97 -17.25
C PRO A 116 -12.98 15.75 -16.57
N ILE A 117 -13.74 15.99 -15.50
CA ILE A 117 -14.45 14.95 -14.76
C ILE A 117 -15.77 14.62 -15.50
N PRO A 118 -16.22 13.35 -15.54
CA PRO A 118 -17.56 13.00 -16.01
C PRO A 118 -18.68 13.63 -15.17
N ASP A 119 -19.75 14.12 -15.81
CA ASP A 119 -20.87 14.80 -15.14
C ASP A 119 -21.60 13.89 -14.13
N GLY A 120 -21.90 14.42 -12.92
CA GLY A 120 -22.75 13.74 -11.92
C GLY A 120 -22.20 13.60 -10.49
N ILE A 121 -21.09 14.25 -10.13
CA ILE A 121 -20.45 14.11 -8.81
C ILE A 121 -20.93 15.22 -7.85
N SER A 122 -21.56 14.85 -6.74
CA SER A 122 -22.01 15.81 -5.72
C SER A 122 -20.85 16.33 -4.85
N PRO A 123 -20.88 17.62 -4.43
CA PRO A 123 -19.82 18.20 -3.61
C PRO A 123 -19.73 17.55 -2.22
N VAL A 124 -18.51 17.22 -1.81
CA VAL A 124 -18.21 16.47 -0.58
C VAL A 124 -18.35 17.37 0.66
N LYS A 125 -19.00 16.85 1.72
CA LYS A 125 -19.07 17.50 3.05
C LYS A 125 -17.67 17.85 3.54
N LYS A 126 -17.50 18.98 4.24
CA LYS A 126 -16.19 19.39 4.80
C LYS A 126 -15.53 18.24 5.58
N ILE A 127 -14.36 17.81 5.12
CA ILE A 127 -13.57 16.71 5.67
C ILE A 127 -12.70 17.25 6.82
N PRO A 128 -12.60 16.53 7.95
CA PRO A 128 -11.73 16.94 9.05
C PRO A 128 -10.25 16.90 8.63
N ASN A 129 -9.48 17.92 9.04
CA ASN A 129 -8.05 18.14 8.72
C ASN A 129 -7.72 18.59 7.29
N VAL A 130 -8.69 19.05 6.51
CA VAL A 130 -8.45 19.73 5.23
C VAL A 130 -8.45 21.24 5.46
N PRO A 131 -7.40 21.99 5.07
CA PRO A 131 -7.35 23.44 5.25
C PRO A 131 -8.51 24.18 4.56
N ASP A 132 -8.98 25.29 5.13
CA ASP A 132 -10.13 26.04 4.59
C ASP A 132 -9.90 26.59 3.18
N HIS A 133 -8.66 26.96 2.83
CA HIS A 133 -8.33 27.47 1.50
C HIS A 133 -8.53 26.44 0.38
N VAL A 134 -8.58 25.14 0.69
CA VAL A 134 -8.86 24.07 -0.28
C VAL A 134 -10.29 24.14 -0.80
N TYR A 135 -11.21 24.65 0.01
CA TYR A 135 -12.62 24.84 -0.36
C TYR A 135 -12.88 26.15 -1.11
N LEU A 136 -11.88 27.04 -1.21
CA LEU A 136 -12.00 28.26 -1.98
C LEU A 136 -11.82 27.94 -3.48
N PRO A 137 -12.60 28.60 -4.37
CA PRO A 137 -12.45 28.45 -5.81
C PRO A 137 -11.04 28.84 -6.25
N GLY A 138 -10.43 28.03 -7.11
CA GLY A 138 -9.10 28.28 -7.68
C GLY A 138 -8.46 27.03 -8.28
N GLU A 139 -7.17 27.13 -8.62
CA GLU A 139 -6.30 26.02 -8.99
C GLU A 139 -5.30 25.78 -7.84
N LEU A 140 -5.25 24.57 -7.31
CA LEU A 140 -4.36 24.22 -6.21
C LEU A 140 -3.58 22.97 -6.60
N GLU A 141 -2.29 22.98 -6.27
CA GLU A 141 -1.40 21.89 -6.63
C GLU A 141 -1.78 20.61 -5.87
N HIS A 142 -1.74 19.49 -6.59
CA HIS A 142 -1.99 18.17 -6.03
C HIS A 142 -0.93 17.82 -4.96
N PRO A 143 -1.32 17.50 -3.71
CA PRO A 143 -0.36 17.34 -2.60
C PRO A 143 0.73 16.27 -2.79
N ALA A 144 0.46 15.24 -3.59
CA ALA A 144 1.38 14.15 -3.88
C ALA A 144 1.89 14.08 -5.33
N ILE A 145 1.49 15.01 -6.20
CA ILE A 145 1.93 15.04 -7.61
C ILE A 145 2.36 16.48 -7.88
N LYS A 146 3.67 16.71 -7.89
CA LYS A 146 4.23 18.05 -8.11
C LYS A 146 3.88 18.54 -9.51
N GLY A 147 3.46 19.80 -9.63
CA GLY A 147 3.12 20.44 -10.90
C GLY A 147 1.74 20.12 -11.45
N LEU A 148 0.94 19.26 -10.80
CA LEU A 148 -0.43 18.96 -11.21
C LEU A 148 -1.42 19.92 -10.55
N MET A 149 -2.03 20.79 -11.33
CA MET A 149 -3.03 21.76 -10.82
C MET A 149 -4.45 21.20 -10.85
N LEU A 150 -5.17 21.33 -9.73
CA LEU A 150 -6.53 20.83 -9.57
C LEU A 150 -7.55 21.95 -9.42
N SER A 151 -8.66 21.84 -10.16
CA SER A 151 -9.87 22.64 -9.97
C SER A 151 -10.61 22.28 -8.68
N LEU A 152 -11.53 23.13 -8.21
CA LEU A 152 -12.30 22.87 -7.00
C LEU A 152 -13.02 21.51 -7.04
N ASP A 153 -13.65 21.17 -8.16
CA ASP A 153 -14.36 19.91 -8.31
C ASP A 153 -13.40 18.72 -8.26
N GLN A 154 -12.25 18.83 -8.96
CA GLN A 154 -11.19 17.81 -8.98
C GLN A 154 -10.59 17.57 -7.60
N ARG A 155 -10.59 18.53 -6.69
CA ARG A 155 -10.10 18.31 -5.31
C ARG A 155 -11.01 17.37 -4.52
N PHE A 156 -12.31 17.44 -4.76
CA PHE A 156 -13.32 16.75 -3.95
C PHE A 156 -13.90 15.50 -4.63
N THR A 157 -13.45 15.13 -5.83
CA THR A 157 -13.93 13.89 -6.44
C THR A 157 -13.45 12.65 -5.68
N SER A 158 -14.32 11.65 -5.61
CA SER A 158 -14.03 10.32 -5.05
C SER A 158 -13.42 9.36 -6.09
N ILE A 159 -13.24 9.80 -7.34
CA ILE A 159 -12.73 9.00 -8.46
C ILE A 159 -11.24 9.30 -8.66
N HIS A 160 -10.49 8.37 -9.26
CA HIS A 160 -9.11 8.62 -9.69
C HIS A 160 -9.08 9.68 -10.77
N LEU A 161 -8.11 10.59 -10.69
CA LEU A 161 -7.89 11.59 -11.72
C LEU A 161 -7.00 11.05 -12.82
N GLU A 162 -7.39 11.30 -14.07
CA GLU A 162 -6.54 11.11 -15.23
C GLU A 162 -5.83 12.43 -15.53
N TYR A 163 -4.53 12.36 -15.80
CA TYR A 163 -3.71 13.52 -16.08
C TYR A 163 -2.68 13.20 -17.16
N ILE A 164 -2.33 14.22 -17.93
CA ILE A 164 -1.35 14.09 -19.02
C ILE A 164 -0.03 14.66 -18.55
N ASN A 165 1.04 13.91 -18.80
CA ASN A 165 2.39 14.43 -18.69
C ASN A 165 2.74 15.22 -19.97
N GLU A 166 2.89 16.53 -19.87
CA GLU A 166 3.14 17.39 -21.03
C GLU A 166 4.51 17.16 -21.67
N SER A 167 5.47 16.57 -20.95
CA SER A 167 6.82 16.32 -21.48
C SER A 167 6.90 15.14 -22.45
N ASN A 168 6.04 14.13 -22.28
CA ASN A 168 6.05 12.91 -23.09
C ASN A 168 4.68 12.56 -23.71
N GLY A 169 3.63 13.32 -23.38
CA GLY A 169 2.27 13.12 -23.87
C GLY A 169 1.54 11.92 -23.26
N GLU A 170 2.10 11.25 -22.26
CA GLU A 170 1.50 10.05 -21.67
C GLU A 170 0.31 10.39 -20.78
N VAL A 171 -0.78 9.65 -20.95
CA VAL A 171 -1.94 9.70 -20.06
C VAL A 171 -1.67 8.77 -18.88
N LEU A 172 -1.69 9.34 -17.68
CA LEU A 172 -1.46 8.65 -16.41
C LEU A 172 -2.73 8.70 -15.55
N ILE A 173 -2.90 7.68 -14.73
CA ILE A 173 -3.99 7.59 -13.77
C ILE A 173 -3.42 7.73 -12.36
N GLU A 174 -4.09 8.54 -11.54
CA GLU A 174 -3.78 8.71 -10.12
C GLU A 174 -3.78 7.35 -9.39
N SER A 175 -2.70 7.04 -8.67
CA SER A 175 -2.62 5.87 -7.79
C SER A 175 -3.47 6.02 -6.53
N ASP A 176 -3.81 4.91 -5.87
CA ASP A 176 -4.52 4.91 -4.59
C ASP A 176 -3.85 5.78 -3.51
N LYS A 177 -2.51 5.82 -3.50
CA LYS A 177 -1.76 6.65 -2.55
C LYS A 177 -1.96 8.13 -2.86
N GLN A 178 -1.81 8.54 -4.11
CA GLN A 178 -1.99 9.92 -4.55
C GLN A 178 -3.41 10.43 -4.24
N LYS A 179 -4.43 9.62 -4.56
CA LYS A 179 -5.84 9.89 -4.23
C LYS A 179 -6.08 10.11 -2.75
N ARG A 180 -5.48 9.27 -1.90
CA ARG A 180 -5.59 9.43 -0.43
C ARG A 180 -4.96 10.73 0.06
N PHE A 181 -3.84 11.14 -0.53
CA PHE A 181 -3.19 12.40 -0.19
C PHE A 181 -3.98 13.63 -0.67
N ARG A 182 -4.63 13.55 -1.84
CA ARG A 182 -5.61 14.53 -2.31
C ARG A 182 -6.77 14.66 -1.33
N PHE A 183 -7.42 13.56 -0.95
CA PHE A 183 -8.57 13.59 -0.05
C PHE A 183 -8.24 14.13 1.35
N ARG A 184 -7.04 13.81 1.87
CA ARG A 184 -6.57 14.31 3.18
C ARG A 184 -5.95 15.70 3.10
N TRP A 185 -5.70 16.21 1.90
CA TRP A 185 -4.90 17.39 1.61
C TRP A 185 -3.59 17.46 2.41
N LYS A 186 -2.81 16.38 2.34
CA LYS A 186 -1.51 16.27 3.03
C LYS A 186 -0.41 15.86 2.05
N THR A 187 0.76 16.44 2.21
CA THR A 187 1.95 16.04 1.44
C THR A 187 2.46 14.69 1.95
N PRO A 188 2.94 13.80 1.06
CA PRO A 188 3.62 12.59 1.48
C PRO A 188 4.91 12.95 2.21
N ILE A 189 5.16 12.31 3.34
CA ILE A 189 6.44 12.45 4.04
C ILE A 189 7.48 11.68 3.21
N PRO A 190 8.55 12.34 2.73
CA PRO A 190 9.60 11.65 1.99
C PRO A 190 10.22 10.58 2.90
N MET A 191 10.51 9.40 2.35
CA MET A 191 11.27 8.41 3.09
C MET A 191 12.63 9.00 3.44
N THR A 192 12.97 9.00 4.73
CA THR A 192 14.28 9.44 5.19
C THR A 192 15.27 8.36 4.75
N ILE A 193 16.13 8.69 3.80
CA ILE A 193 17.27 7.86 3.41
C ILE A 193 18.10 7.68 4.69
N SER A 194 18.21 6.45 5.19
CA SER A 194 19.02 6.18 6.37
C SER A 194 20.50 6.32 6.01
N SER A 195 21.36 6.62 6.99
CA SER A 195 22.82 6.67 6.78
C SER A 195 23.39 5.39 6.13
N THR A 196 22.71 4.26 6.30
CA THR A 196 23.03 2.96 5.70
C THR A 196 22.50 2.73 4.29
N ASP A 197 21.64 3.61 3.75
CA ASP A 197 21.06 3.44 2.42
C ASP A 197 22.13 3.58 1.32
N SER A 198 23.13 4.43 1.54
CA SER A 198 24.34 4.53 0.69
C SER A 198 25.32 3.36 0.85
N SER A 199 25.14 2.53 1.89
CA SER A 199 25.97 1.36 2.17
C SER A 199 25.41 0.08 1.55
N PHE A 200 24.20 0.13 0.98
CA PHE A 200 23.70 -0.95 0.15
C PHE A 200 24.45 -0.93 -1.18
N THR A 201 25.37 -1.88 -1.36
CA THR A 201 25.97 -2.13 -2.66
C THR A 201 24.90 -2.80 -3.51
N GLU A 202 24.40 -2.13 -4.54
CA GLU A 202 23.55 -2.77 -5.55
C GLU A 202 24.30 -3.98 -6.10
N MET A 203 23.66 -5.15 -6.08
CA MET A 203 24.29 -6.37 -6.56
C MET A 203 24.55 -6.20 -8.06
N ASP A 204 25.82 -6.21 -8.46
CA ASP A 204 26.19 -6.10 -9.86
C ASP A 204 25.62 -7.32 -10.59
N MET A 205 24.63 -7.12 -11.46
CA MET A 205 24.02 -8.26 -12.16
C MET A 205 24.90 -8.78 -13.31
N SER A 206 25.98 -8.07 -13.66
CA SER A 206 26.89 -8.46 -14.74
C SER A 206 27.81 -9.63 -14.39
N ILE A 207 28.10 -9.86 -13.11
CA ILE A 207 28.81 -11.05 -12.62
C ILE A 207 28.04 -12.36 -12.85
N PHE A 208 26.73 -12.27 -13.16
CA PHE A 208 25.93 -13.44 -13.51
C PHE A 208 25.82 -13.68 -15.03
N LYS A 209 26.56 -12.95 -15.88
CA LYS A 209 26.64 -13.30 -17.31
C LYS A 209 27.40 -14.62 -17.49
N LYS A 210 26.68 -15.68 -17.84
CA LYS A 210 27.24 -16.98 -18.25
C LYS A 210 28.04 -16.84 -19.55
N HIS A 211 29.21 -17.50 -19.60
CA HIS A 211 30.04 -17.73 -20.78
C HIS A 211 29.38 -18.69 -21.78
#